data_AF-A0A5Q5A052-F1
#
_entry.id   AF-A0A5Q5A052-F1
#
_cell.length_a   1.000
_cell.length_b   1.000
_cell.length_c   1.000
_cell.angle_alpha   90.00
_cell.angle_beta   90.00
_cell.angle_gamma   90.00
#
_symmetry.space_group_name_H-M   'P 1'
#
loop_
_entity.id
_entity.type
_entity.pdbx_description
1 polymer ?
#
loop_
_entity_poly.entity_id
_entity_poly.type
_entity_poly.pdbx_seq_one_letter_code
_entity_poly.pdbx_strand_id
1 'polypeptide(L)'
;MYVRGRKMVAFLVCCVALAISAMYELIEWWAALAMGQGADDFLGTQGDPWDTQSDMFCALLGALTTVIFLARFHCRQLRRFGLITRAPEAITP
;
A
#
# COMPACT_ATOMS: atom_id res chain seq x y z
N MET A 1 17.24 -1.21 18.52
CA MET A 1 17.24 -0.39 17.30
C MET A 1 15.80 -0.12 16.89
N TYR A 2 15.19 0.98 17.37
CA TYR A 2 13.82 1.38 16.99
C TYR A 2 13.90 2.46 15.92
N VAL A 3 13.51 2.16 14.68
CA VAL A 3 13.38 3.17 13.64
C VAL A 3 12.00 3.82 13.75
N ARG A 4 11.79 4.64 14.80
CA ARG A 4 10.59 5.47 14.92
C ARG A 4 10.78 6.74 14.09
N GLY A 5 10.17 6.78 12.90
CA GLY A 5 10.26 7.96 12.04
C GLY A 5 9.24 7.96 10.92
N ARG A 6 8.91 9.16 10.42
CA ARG A 6 7.94 9.38 9.33
C ARG A 6 8.28 8.58 8.07
N LYS A 7 9.58 8.34 7.82
CA LYS A 7 10.08 7.52 6.70
C LYS A 7 9.72 6.03 6.85
N MET A 8 9.77 5.49 8.07
CA MET A 8 9.40 4.10 8.32
C MET A 8 7.89 3.88 8.16
N VAL A 9 7.07 4.84 8.60
CA VAL A 9 5.62 4.81 8.37
C VAL A 9 5.32 4.86 6.87
N ALA A 10 5.97 5.75 6.12
CA ALA A 10 5.83 5.82 4.67
C ALA A 10 6.20 4.49 3.98
N PHE A 11 7.32 3.88 4.38
CA PHE A 11 7.73 2.57 3.87
C PHE A 11 6.68 1.49 4.14
N LEU A 12 6.19 1.39 5.38
CA LEU A 12 5.16 0.43 5.76
C LEU A 12 3.86 0.63 4.99
N VAL A 13 3.44 1.87 4.75
CA VAL A 13 2.25 2.17 3.94
C VAL A 13 2.40 1.57 2.53
N CYS A 14 3.54 1.78 1.87
CA CYS A 14 3.80 1.20 0.54
C CYS A 14 3.85 -0.33 0.59
N CYS A 15 4.51 -0.93 1.59
CA CYS A 15 4.58 -2.38 1.75
C CYS A 15 3.19 -3.01 1.95
N VAL A 16 2.35 -2.41 2.79
CA VAL A 16 1.01 -2.92 3.05
C VAL A 16 0.11 -2.79 1.82
N ALA A 17 0.19 -1.67 1.09
CA ALA A 17 -0.56 -1.50 -0.15
C ALA A 17 -0.19 -2.56 -1.20
N LEU A 18 1.11 -2.80 -1.39
CA LEU A 18 1.60 -3.86 -2.28
C LEU A 18 1.21 -5.26 -1.80
N ALA A 19 1.31 -5.54 -0.50
CA ALA A 19 0.96 -6.85 0.04
C ALA A 19 -0.52 -7.18 -0.15
N ILE A 20 -1.41 -6.20 0.02
CA ILE A 20 -2.85 -6.38 -0.21
C ILE A 20 -3.13 -6.62 -1.70
N SER A 21 -2.54 -5.81 -2.59
CA SER A 21 -2.67 -6.00 -4.04
C SER A 21 -2.18 -7.39 -4.48
N ALA A 22 -0.97 -7.78 -4.08
CA ALA A 22 -0.43 -9.10 -4.39
C ALA A 22 -1.26 -10.26 -3.80
N MET A 23 -1.84 -10.09 -2.62
CA MET A 23 -2.70 -11.10 -2.01
C MET A 23 -4.00 -11.30 -2.80
N TYR A 24 -4.60 -10.22 -3.32
CA TYR A 24 -5.80 -10.29 -4.15
C TYR A 24 -5.52 -11.08 -5.45
N GLU A 25 -4.41 -10.77 -6.12
CA GLU A 25 -3.94 -11.48 -7.32
C GLU A 25 -3.66 -12.98 -7.07
N LEU A 26 -3.06 -13.32 -5.93
CA LEU A 26 -2.85 -14.72 -5.54
C LEU A 26 -4.17 -15.47 -5.33
N ILE A 27 -5.20 -14.80 -4.83
CA ILE A 27 -6.54 -15.39 -4.66
C ILE A 27 -7.17 -15.65 -6.04
N GLU A 28 -7.03 -14.72 -6.98
CA GLU A 28 -7.53 -14.90 -8.36
C GLU A 28 -6.79 -16.04 -9.07
N TRP A 29 -5.47 -16.12 -8.94
CA TRP A 29 -4.69 -17.24 -9.46
C TRP A 29 -5.11 -18.59 -8.85
N TRP A 30 -5.39 -18.62 -7.55
CA TRP A 30 -5.83 -19.84 -6.88
C TRP A 30 -7.24 -20.26 -7.31
N ALA A 31 -8.15 -19.29 -7.49
CA ALA A 31 -9.47 -19.52 -8.06
C ALA A 31 -9.39 -20.06 -9.50
N ALA A 32 -8.45 -19.55 -10.30
CA ALA A 32 -8.17 -20.04 -11.66
C ALA A 32 -7.83 -21.52 -11.68
N LEU A 33 -6.90 -21.92 -10.81
CA LEU A 33 -6.44 -23.29 -10.69
C LEU A 33 -7.56 -24.21 -10.17
N ALA A 34 -8.39 -23.73 -9.25
CA ALA A 34 -9.49 -24.51 -8.67
C ALA A 34 -10.65 -24.76 -9.65
N MET A 35 -10.88 -23.86 -10.62
CA MET A 35 -12.02 -23.96 -11.55
C MET A 35 -11.75 -24.78 -12.82
N GLY A 36 -10.49 -25.05 -13.19
CA GLY A 36 -10.07 -26.04 -14.20
C GLY A 36 -10.71 -25.97 -15.61
N GLN A 37 -9.95 -25.56 -16.63
CA GLN A 37 -10.24 -25.69 -18.09
C GLN A 37 -11.56 -25.07 -18.62
N GLY A 38 -12.39 -24.44 -17.79
CA GLY A 38 -13.65 -23.78 -18.21
C GLY A 38 -13.80 -22.34 -17.76
N ALA A 39 -12.71 -21.70 -17.32
CA ALA A 39 -12.75 -20.39 -16.65
C ALA A 39 -12.09 -19.26 -17.44
N ASP A 40 -11.67 -19.47 -18.70
CA ASP A 40 -11.09 -18.40 -19.54
C ASP A 40 -12.07 -17.22 -19.72
N ASP A 41 -13.39 -17.45 -19.60
CA ASP A 41 -14.43 -16.41 -19.68
C ASP A 41 -14.80 -15.76 -18.33
N PHE A 42 -14.30 -16.29 -17.19
CA PHE A 42 -14.65 -15.78 -15.84
C PHE A 42 -13.44 -15.26 -15.05
N LEU A 43 -12.22 -15.41 -15.59
CA LEU A 43 -10.97 -15.22 -14.84
C LEU A 43 -10.37 -13.81 -14.82
N GLY A 44 -11.05 -12.80 -15.35
CA GLY A 44 -10.62 -11.40 -15.21
C GLY A 44 -9.38 -11.03 -16.04
N THR A 45 -8.51 -11.98 -16.39
CA THR A 45 -7.58 -11.81 -17.49
C THR A 45 -8.41 -11.73 -18.77
N GLN A 46 -8.66 -10.52 -19.26
CA GLN A 46 -9.23 -10.29 -20.61
C GLN A 46 -8.23 -10.73 -21.71
N GLY A 47 -7.49 -11.81 -21.49
CA GLY A 47 -6.32 -12.21 -22.24
C GLY A 47 -5.07 -11.38 -21.95
N ASP A 48 -5.02 -10.55 -20.89
CA ASP A 48 -3.84 -9.74 -20.54
C ASP A 48 -2.95 -10.44 -19.49
N PRO A 49 -1.75 -10.93 -19.86
CA PRO A 49 -0.80 -11.52 -18.91
C PRO A 49 -0.16 -10.49 -17.96
N TRP A 50 -0.36 -9.20 -18.22
CA TRP A 50 0.26 -8.09 -17.48
C TRP A 50 -0.68 -7.41 -16.48
N ASP A 51 -1.92 -7.88 -16.34
CA ASP A 51 -2.93 -7.32 -15.44
C ASP A 51 -2.41 -7.26 -14.00
N THR A 52 -1.98 -8.41 -13.48
CA THR A 52 -1.36 -8.57 -12.16
C THR A 52 -0.18 -7.63 -11.89
N GLN A 53 0.68 -7.41 -12.89
CA GLN A 53 1.83 -6.51 -12.73
C GLN A 53 1.40 -5.03 -12.73
N SER A 54 0.44 -4.71 -13.59
CA SER A 54 -0.10 -3.35 -13.74
C SER A 54 -0.86 -2.93 -12.49
N ASP A 55 -1.61 -3.84 -11.87
CA ASP A 55 -2.35 -3.59 -10.63
C ASP A 55 -1.42 -3.34 -9.44
N MET A 56 -0.41 -4.17 -9.26
CA MET A 56 0.61 -3.94 -8.23
C MET A 56 1.37 -2.63 -8.44
N PHE A 57 1.67 -2.27 -9.69
CA PHE A 57 2.32 -1.00 -10.02
C PHE A 57 1.41 0.20 -9.72
N CYS A 58 0.14 0.13 -10.10
CA CYS A 58 -0.87 1.13 -9.77
C CYS A 58 -1.05 1.30 -8.25
N ALA A 59 -1.10 0.20 -7.50
CA ALA A 59 -1.16 0.22 -6.04
C ALA A 59 0.06 0.93 -5.42
N LEU A 60 1.26 0.66 -5.93
CA LEU A 60 2.49 1.33 -5.50
C LEU A 60 2.47 2.84 -5.82
N LEU A 61 2.08 3.22 -7.03
CA LEU A 61 1.96 4.63 -7.43
C LEU A 61 0.93 5.37 -6.58
N GLY A 62 -0.21 4.75 -6.28
CA GLY A 62 -1.23 5.31 -5.39
C GLY A 62 -0.72 5.52 -3.97
N ALA A 63 0.00 4.55 -3.42
CA ALA A 63 0.62 4.64 -2.10
C ALA A 63 1.68 5.76 -2.05
N LEU A 64 2.57 5.81 -3.04
CA LEU A 64 3.60 6.86 -3.14
C LEU A 64 2.98 8.25 -3.26
N THR A 65 1.98 8.41 -4.12
CA THR A 65 1.25 9.67 -4.31
C THR A 65 0.61 10.12 -2.99
N THR A 66 -0.05 9.21 -2.29
CA THR A 66 -0.68 9.51 -0.99
C THR A 66 0.35 9.95 0.04
N VAL A 67 1.49 9.26 0.14
CA VAL A 67 2.56 9.62 1.07
C VAL A 67 3.18 10.97 0.72
N ILE A 68 3.44 11.26 -0.56
CA ILE A 68 4.11 12.49 -0.99
C ILE A 68 3.21 13.71 -0.79
N PHE A 69 1.95 13.63 -1.22
CA PHE A 69 1.04 14.77 -1.25
C PHE A 69 0.21 14.90 0.04
N LEU A 70 -0.32 13.78 0.55
CA LEU A 70 -1.31 13.80 1.63
C LEU A 70 -0.70 13.68 3.03
N ALA A 71 0.49 13.07 3.19
CA ALA A 71 1.07 12.89 4.52
C ALA A 71 1.32 14.23 5.24
N ARG A 72 1.71 15.28 4.50
CA ARG A 72 1.86 16.63 5.05
C ARG A 72 0.53 17.21 5.53
N PHE A 73 -0.53 17.06 4.75
CA PHE A 73 -1.87 17.54 5.12
C PHE A 73 -2.39 16.78 6.34
N HIS A 74 -2.27 15.45 6.34
CA HIS A 74 -2.67 14.59 7.46
C HIS A 74 -1.94 14.99 8.76
N CYS A 75 -0.61 15.19 8.70
CA CYS A 75 0.16 15.66 9.86
C CYS A 75 -0.28 17.05 10.34
N ARG A 76 -0.69 17.95 9.43
CA ARG A 76 -1.22 19.26 9.81
C ARG A 76 -2.57 19.15 10.51
N GLN A 77 -3.46 18.27 10.04
CA GLN A 77 -4.76 18.04 10.69
C GLN A 77 -4.59 17.43 12.07
N LEU A 78 -3.76 16.39 12.22
CA LEU A 78 -3.48 15.78 13.52
C LEU A 78 -2.91 16.79 14.54
N ARG A 79 -2.04 17.71 14.09
CA ARG A 79 -1.54 18.80 14.95
C ARG A 79 -2.64 19.80 15.32
N ARG A 80 -3.51 20.14 14.38
CA ARG A 80 -4.64 21.07 14.61
C ARG A 80 -5.60 20.52 15.67
N PHE A 81 -5.83 19.21 15.67
CA PHE A 81 -6.68 18.54 16.67
C PHE A 81 -5.93 18.12 17.94
N GLY A 82 -4.65 18.49 18.08
CA GLY A 82 -3.85 18.16 19.27
C GLY A 82 -3.54 16.66 19.45
N LEU A 83 -3.81 15.82 18.43
CA LEU A 83 -3.60 14.37 18.47
C LEU A 83 -2.13 13.99 18.37
N ILE A 84 -1.30 14.88 17.81
CA ILE A 84 0.16 14.75 17.82
C ILE A 84 0.79 16.08 18.25
N THR A 85 1.49 16.08 19.39
CA THR A 85 2.40 17.15 19.79
C THR A 85 3.79 16.85 19.23
N ARG A 86 4.60 17.89 18.95
CA ARG A 86 6.04 17.64 18.80
C ARG A 86 6.49 16.98 20.11
N ALA A 87 7.19 15.86 20.04
CA ALA A 87 7.92 15.38 21.21
C ALA A 87 8.77 16.54 21.74
N PRO A 88 8.82 16.78 23.06
CA PRO A 88 9.72 17.79 23.61
C PRO A 88 11.14 17.45 23.12
N GLU A 89 11.79 18.45 22.54
CA GLU A 89 13.19 18.38 22.13
C GLU A 89 14.03 18.41 23.42
N ALA A 90 14.19 17.26 24.05
CA ALA A 90 15.10 17.01 25.16
C ALA A 90 15.38 15.50 25.15
N ILE A 91 16.60 15.01 25.13
CA ILE A 91 17.75 15.43 25.95
C ILE A 91 19.02 15.27 25.09
N THR A 92 19.70 16.38 24.82
CA THR A 92 21.15 16.37 24.57
C THR A 92 21.86 16.20 25.91
N PRO A 93 22.81 15.27 25.99
CA PRO A 93 24.13 15.58 26.51
C PRO A 93 25.13 15.73 25.37
#